data_AF-A0AA92TMA1-F1
#
_entry.id   AF-A0AA92TMA1-F1
#
_cell.length_a   1.000
_cell.length_b   1.000
_cell.length_c   1.000
_cell.angle_alpha   90.00
_cell.angle_beta   90.00
_cell.angle_gamma   90.00
#
_symmetry.space_group_name_H-M   'P 1'
#
loop_
_entity.id
_entity.type
_entity.pdbx_description
1 polymer ?
#
loop_
_entity_poly.entity_id
_entity_poly.type
_entity_poly.pdbx_seq_one_letter_code
_entity_poly.pdbx_strand_id
1 'polypeptide(L)'
;MGKLALVAAFLTLALASCSKDDVSSDTDLVVSSPADSEAPSYYAITDTEGIGFTKDGIAYEYISNGKTRWVLSYQEIAKRLDIDISKISTIKITRDQILKDGLWRFDVRFDGQQEGTAYAIDVDPENGEIEWVITLEDLPGGNVFTLSFSPNEK
;
A
#
# COMPACT_ATOMS: atom_id res chain seq x y z
N MET A 1 25.02 -25.09 -60.48
CA MET A 1 24.20 -23.98 -59.94
C MET A 1 23.10 -24.63 -59.11
N GLY A 2 22.84 -24.35 -57.85
CA GLY A 2 23.36 -23.46 -56.82
C GLY A 2 22.70 -23.92 -55.50
N LYS A 3 23.41 -23.74 -54.38
CA LYS A 3 23.05 -24.10 -53.00
C LYS A 3 21.67 -23.57 -52.58
N LEU A 4 21.00 -24.25 -51.64
CA LEU A 4 20.60 -23.67 -50.35
C LEU A 4 20.51 -24.78 -49.30
N ALA A 5 21.28 -24.63 -48.22
CA ALA A 5 21.23 -25.48 -47.02
C ALA A 5 20.41 -24.75 -45.95
N LEU A 6 19.51 -25.46 -45.28
CA LEU A 6 18.81 -24.95 -44.10
C LEU A 6 19.38 -25.68 -42.87
N VAL A 7 20.10 -24.95 -42.01
CA VAL A 7 20.63 -25.44 -40.75
C VAL A 7 19.61 -25.10 -39.66
N ALA A 8 19.00 -26.12 -39.06
CA ALA A 8 18.20 -25.96 -37.84
C ALA A 8 19.08 -26.28 -36.63
N ALA A 9 19.40 -25.27 -35.82
CA ALA A 9 20.06 -25.46 -34.54
C ALA A 9 18.98 -25.62 -33.46
N PHE A 10 18.88 -26.83 -32.89
CA PHE A 10 18.09 -27.09 -31.70
C PHE A 10 18.95 -26.74 -30.48
N LEU A 11 18.57 -25.68 -29.76
CA LEU A 11 19.19 -25.30 -28.50
C LEU A 11 18.41 -25.98 -27.36
N THR A 12 18.90 -27.10 -26.84
CA THR A 12 18.37 -27.71 -25.62
C THR A 12 18.96 -27.04 -24.40
N LEU A 13 18.15 -26.25 -23.70
CA LEU A 13 18.49 -25.67 -22.42
C LEU A 13 18.06 -26.63 -21.29
N ALA A 14 19.02 -27.30 -20.66
CA ALA A 14 18.79 -28.06 -19.43
C ALA A 14 18.89 -27.11 -18.24
N LEU A 15 17.76 -26.78 -17.61
CA LEU A 15 17.76 -26.09 -16.32
C LEU A 15 17.99 -27.15 -15.24
N ALA A 16 19.21 -27.16 -14.70
CA ALA A 16 19.52 -27.86 -13.46
C ALA A 16 18.59 -27.33 -12.37
N SER A 17 17.67 -28.17 -11.92
CA SER A 17 16.85 -27.92 -10.74
C SER A 17 17.75 -28.04 -9.51
N CYS A 18 18.18 -26.88 -9.01
CA CYS A 18 18.65 -26.78 -7.64
C CYS A 18 17.49 -26.31 -6.78
N SER A 19 16.77 -27.32 -6.29
CA SER A 19 15.94 -27.31 -5.10
C SER A 19 16.56 -26.45 -4.01
N LYS A 20 15.88 -25.38 -3.63
CA LYS A 20 15.92 -24.87 -2.27
C LYS A 20 14.53 -24.37 -1.93
N ASP A 21 13.78 -25.27 -1.29
CA ASP A 21 12.66 -24.90 -0.46
C ASP A 21 13.20 -23.95 0.62
N ASP A 22 12.79 -22.69 0.54
CA ASP A 22 12.63 -21.85 1.71
C ASP A 22 11.19 -21.36 1.66
N VAL A 23 10.38 -21.97 2.52
CA VAL A 23 9.05 -21.51 2.85
C VAL A 23 9.17 -20.19 3.59
N SER A 24 8.82 -19.10 2.92
CA SER A 24 8.18 -17.96 3.59
C SER A 24 6.94 -17.65 2.78
N SER A 25 5.78 -17.98 3.34
CA SER A 25 4.51 -17.47 2.83
C SER A 25 4.35 -16.02 3.29
N ASP A 26 5.28 -15.15 2.90
CA ASP A 26 4.99 -13.74 2.80
C ASP A 26 4.17 -13.61 1.52
N THR A 27 2.86 -13.47 1.68
CA THR A 27 1.99 -13.02 0.59
C THR A 27 2.47 -11.63 0.19
N ASP A 28 3.44 -11.57 -0.73
CA ASP A 28 3.87 -10.35 -1.36
C ASP A 28 2.67 -9.76 -2.09
N LEU A 29 2.06 -8.74 -1.49
CA LEU A 29 1.03 -7.92 -2.11
C LEU A 29 1.73 -7.17 -3.26
N VAL A 30 1.42 -7.55 -4.50
CA VAL A 30 1.88 -6.80 -5.67
C VAL A 30 1.07 -5.50 -5.73
N VAL A 31 1.61 -4.46 -5.11
CA VAL A 31 1.04 -3.11 -5.13
C VAL A 31 1.33 -2.48 -6.48
N SER A 32 0.28 -2.24 -7.26
CA SER A 32 0.38 -1.45 -8.48
C SER A 32 0.05 0.00 -8.11
N SER A 33 1.08 0.82 -7.93
CA SER A 33 0.88 2.27 -7.98
C SER A 33 0.33 2.62 -9.36
N PRO A 34 -0.63 3.55 -9.50
CA PRO A 34 -1.02 4.03 -10.83
C PRO A 34 0.26 4.45 -11.55
N ALA A 35 0.57 3.72 -12.61
CA ALA A 35 1.66 4.04 -13.51
C ALA A 35 1.49 5.51 -13.93
N ASP A 36 2.54 6.30 -13.71
CA ASP A 36 2.66 7.75 -13.98
C ASP A 36 2.30 8.77 -12.88
N SER A 37 2.24 8.40 -11.58
CA SER A 37 2.36 9.43 -10.52
C SER A 37 3.77 9.42 -9.92
N GLU A 38 4.68 10.23 -10.50
CA GLU A 38 5.92 10.62 -9.83
C GLU A 38 5.59 11.23 -8.45
N ALA A 39 6.30 10.74 -7.45
CA ALA A 39 6.29 11.10 -6.02
C ALA A 39 5.15 10.52 -5.16
N PRO A 40 5.48 9.95 -3.96
CA PRO A 40 4.47 9.76 -2.92
C PRO A 40 3.78 11.10 -2.66
N SER A 41 2.44 11.15 -2.56
CA SER A 41 1.77 12.40 -2.23
C SER A 41 2.16 12.78 -0.81
N TYR A 42 3.10 13.72 -0.71
CA TYR A 42 3.68 14.12 0.55
C TYR A 42 2.93 15.32 1.09
N TYR A 43 2.36 15.17 2.29
CA TYR A 43 1.82 16.29 3.03
C TYR A 43 2.83 16.72 4.06
N ALA A 44 3.45 17.89 3.86
CA ALA A 44 4.32 18.49 4.86
C ALA A 44 3.48 18.92 6.08
N ILE A 45 3.82 18.38 7.25
CA ILE A 45 3.26 18.81 8.54
C ILE A 45 4.05 20.01 9.05
N THR A 46 5.37 19.98 8.85
CA THR A 46 6.31 21.06 9.14
C THR A 46 7.30 21.20 7.98
N ASP A 47 8.19 22.19 8.03
CA ASP A 47 9.26 22.35 7.03
C ASP A 47 10.21 21.14 6.96
N THR A 48 10.22 20.30 8.00
CA THR A 48 11.18 19.19 8.13
C THR A 48 10.52 17.81 8.18
N GLU A 49 9.20 17.72 8.23
CA GLU A 49 8.47 16.48 8.47
C GLU A 49 7.18 16.41 7.66
N GLY A 50 6.79 15.20 7.24
CA GLY A 50 5.53 15.01 6.55
C GLY A 50 5.08 13.56 6.43
N ILE A 51 3.85 13.39 5.96
CA ILE A 51 3.21 12.10 5.76
C ILE A 51 3.21 11.77 4.28
N GLY A 52 3.70 10.58 3.95
CA GLY A 52 3.61 9.99 2.62
C GLY A 52 2.70 8.76 2.63
N PHE A 53 1.99 8.54 1.52
CA PHE A 53 1.29 7.29 1.25
C PHE A 53 2.16 6.48 0.30
N THR A 54 2.66 5.35 0.79
CA THR A 54 3.60 4.49 0.06
C THR A 54 2.94 3.17 -0.30
N LYS A 55 3.66 2.29 -1.01
CA LYS A 55 3.19 0.92 -1.23
C LYS A 55 3.09 0.10 0.06
N ASP A 56 3.90 0.43 1.07
CA ASP A 56 4.03 -0.37 2.30
C ASP A 56 3.06 0.11 3.39
N GLY A 57 2.60 1.36 3.32
CA GLY A 57 1.71 1.94 4.33
C GLY A 57 1.69 3.47 4.33
N ILE A 58 1.05 4.03 5.36
CA ILE A 58 1.16 5.44 5.71
C ILE A 58 2.51 5.64 6.41
N ALA A 59 3.40 6.42 5.81
CA ALA A 59 4.74 6.67 6.31
C ALA A 59 4.82 8.10 6.88
N TYR A 60 5.41 8.24 8.06
CA TYR A 60 5.80 9.54 8.61
C TYR A 60 7.31 9.67 8.52
N GLU A 61 7.81 10.72 7.87
CA GLU A 61 9.24 10.87 7.63
C GLU A 61 9.73 12.31 7.76
N TYR A 62 11.03 12.42 7.98
CA TYR A 62 11.75 13.68 7.95
C TYR A 62 12.06 14.07 6.50
N ILE A 63 11.34 15.06 5.95
CA ILE A 63 11.52 15.58 4.58
C ILE A 63 12.96 16.02 4.34
N SER A 64 13.60 16.59 5.36
CA SER A 64 14.96 17.16 5.26
C SER A 64 16.05 16.13 4.92
N ASN A 65 15.84 14.85 5.22
CA ASN A 65 16.83 13.80 5.00
C ASN A 65 16.25 12.43 4.55
N GLY A 66 14.94 12.36 4.32
CA GLY A 66 14.24 11.14 3.89
C GLY A 66 14.21 10.03 4.95
N LYS A 67 14.45 10.32 6.23
CA LYS A 67 14.44 9.31 7.28
C LYS A 67 13.00 9.04 7.75
N THR A 68 12.51 7.83 7.54
CA THR A 68 11.23 7.36 8.08
C THR A 68 11.29 7.22 9.60
N ARG A 69 10.28 7.77 10.30
CA ARG A 69 10.06 7.58 11.74
C ARG A 69 9.33 6.26 12.00
N TRP A 70 8.20 6.07 11.32
CA TRP A 70 7.40 4.86 11.39
C TRP A 70 6.59 4.67 10.10
N VAL A 71 6.14 3.45 9.88
CA VAL A 71 5.22 3.08 8.79
C VAL A 71 4.07 2.29 9.39
N LEU A 72 2.85 2.82 9.25
CA LEU A 72 1.63 2.09 9.55
C LEU A 72 1.20 1.30 8.32
N SER A 73 1.39 -0.02 8.36
CA SER A 73 1.18 -0.88 7.20
C SER A 73 -0.30 -1.08 6.87
N TYR A 74 -0.61 -1.29 5.59
CA TYR A 74 -1.99 -1.61 5.18
C TYR A 74 -2.49 -2.93 5.78
N GLN A 75 -1.58 -3.88 6.02
CA GLN A 75 -1.90 -5.13 6.71
C GLN A 75 -2.34 -4.89 8.16
N GLU A 76 -1.65 -4.03 8.91
CA GLU A 76 -2.04 -3.72 10.29
C GLU A 76 -3.35 -2.92 10.34
N ILE A 77 -3.56 -1.99 9.39
CA ILE A 77 -4.85 -1.29 9.24
C ILE A 77 -5.97 -2.30 8.99
N ALA A 78 -5.83 -3.17 7.98
CA ALA A 78 -6.86 -4.15 7.65
C ALA A 78 -7.15 -5.10 8.84
N LYS A 79 -6.10 -5.57 9.53
CA LYS A 79 -6.22 -6.41 10.72
C LYS A 79 -6.96 -5.70 11.86
N ARG A 80 -6.66 -4.42 12.13
CA ARG A 80 -7.39 -3.64 13.15
C ARG A 80 -8.84 -3.38 12.79
N LEU A 81 -9.16 -3.34 11.50
CA LEU A 81 -10.52 -3.15 10.99
C LEU A 81 -11.29 -4.47 10.77
N ASP A 82 -10.68 -5.62 11.09
CA ASP A 82 -11.22 -6.97 10.82
C ASP A 82 -11.57 -7.19 9.33
N ILE A 83 -10.71 -6.70 8.45
CA ILE A 83 -10.84 -6.80 7.00
C ILE A 83 -9.85 -7.82 6.46
N ASP A 84 -10.36 -8.76 5.67
CA ASP A 84 -9.54 -9.69 4.92
C ASP A 84 -8.88 -8.98 3.74
N ILE A 85 -7.63 -8.51 3.94
CA ILE A 85 -6.87 -7.76 2.94
C ILE A 85 -6.62 -8.56 1.65
N SER A 86 -6.76 -9.89 1.67
CA SER A 86 -6.60 -10.71 0.47
C SER A 86 -7.80 -10.62 -0.48
N LYS A 87 -8.94 -10.12 0.01
CA LYS A 87 -10.19 -9.98 -0.74
C LYS A 87 -10.42 -8.58 -1.30
N ILE A 88 -9.60 -7.62 -0.91
CA ILE A 88 -9.68 -6.25 -1.43
C ILE A 88 -8.76 -6.11 -2.64
N SER A 89 -9.17 -5.32 -3.62
CA SER A 89 -8.34 -4.91 -4.75
C SER A 89 -7.91 -3.45 -4.64
N THR A 90 -8.55 -2.66 -3.77
CA THR A 90 -8.24 -1.23 -3.64
C THR A 90 -8.43 -0.73 -2.21
N ILE A 91 -7.46 0.03 -1.71
CA ILE A 91 -7.61 0.88 -0.52
C ILE A 91 -7.55 2.35 -0.94
N LYS A 92 -8.44 3.16 -0.39
CA LYS A 92 -8.47 4.61 -0.53
C LYS A 92 -8.24 5.22 0.82
N ILE A 93 -7.25 6.09 0.92
CA ILE A 93 -6.92 6.79 2.16
C ILE A 93 -6.94 8.29 1.93
N THR A 94 -7.58 9.00 2.84
CA THR A 94 -7.59 10.45 2.91
C THR A 94 -7.19 10.87 4.32
N ARG A 95 -6.34 11.88 4.44
CA ARG A 95 -6.12 12.51 5.74
C ARG A 95 -7.30 13.43 6.02
N ASP A 96 -8.05 13.14 7.09
CA ASP A 96 -9.20 13.95 7.51
C ASP A 96 -8.69 15.20 8.24
N GLN A 97 -8.07 15.02 9.41
CA GLN A 97 -7.65 16.13 10.27
C GLN A 97 -6.67 15.72 11.38
N ILE A 98 -6.12 16.71 12.10
CA ILE A 98 -5.46 16.50 13.39
C ILE A 98 -6.48 16.83 14.48
N LEU A 99 -6.71 15.90 15.38
CA LEU A 99 -7.64 16.02 16.49
C LEU A 99 -7.09 16.92 17.60
N LYS A 100 -7.96 17.39 18.49
CA LYS A 100 -7.58 18.31 19.58
C LYS A 100 -6.61 17.68 20.59
N ASP A 101 -6.63 16.36 20.72
CA ASP A 101 -5.72 15.57 21.56
C ASP A 101 -4.38 15.26 20.86
N GLY A 102 -4.22 15.69 19.60
CA GLY A 102 -2.99 15.51 18.82
C GLY A 102 -2.98 14.27 17.94
N LEU A 103 -3.98 13.39 18.03
CA LEU A 103 -4.08 12.21 17.17
C LEU A 103 -4.37 12.60 15.72
N TRP A 104 -3.86 11.80 14.79
CA TRP A 104 -4.03 12.04 13.36
C TRP A 104 -5.14 11.15 12.81
N ARG A 105 -6.20 11.76 12.31
CA ARG A 105 -7.33 11.04 11.73
C ARG A 105 -7.14 10.81 10.25
N PHE A 106 -7.27 9.55 9.84
CA PHE A 106 -7.30 9.13 8.45
C PHE A 106 -8.61 8.43 8.13
N ASP A 107 -9.19 8.80 7.01
CA ASP A 107 -10.32 8.09 6.41
C ASP A 107 -9.78 6.98 5.53
N VAL A 108 -10.22 5.76 5.78
CA VAL A 108 -9.82 4.56 5.08
C VAL A 108 -11.05 3.90 4.48
N ARG A 109 -11.01 3.62 3.18
CA ARG A 109 -12.05 2.92 2.44
C ARG A 109 -11.46 1.77 1.65
N PHE A 110 -12.21 0.70 1.53
CA PHE A 110 -11.87 -0.50 0.79
C PHE A 110 -12.90 -0.72 -0.33
N ASP A 111 -12.49 -1.37 -1.41
CA ASP A 111 -13.44 -1.84 -2.40
C ASP A 111 -14.36 -2.93 -1.81
N GLY A 112 -15.58 -3.02 -2.35
CA GLY A 112 -16.61 -3.93 -1.83
C GLY A 112 -17.31 -3.43 -0.55
N GLN A 113 -16.88 -2.32 0.05
CA GLN A 113 -17.66 -1.66 1.10
C GLN A 113 -18.97 -1.09 0.54
N GLN A 114 -20.00 -1.07 1.39
CA GLN A 114 -21.27 -0.44 1.04
C GLN A 114 -21.03 1.06 0.78
N GLU A 115 -21.64 1.60 -0.27
CA GLU A 115 -21.56 3.03 -0.58
C GLU A 115 -22.02 3.85 0.64
N GLY A 116 -21.19 4.83 1.05
CA GLY A 116 -21.37 5.60 2.28
C GLY A 116 -20.60 5.08 3.49
N THR A 117 -20.13 3.82 3.50
CA THR A 117 -19.33 3.31 4.63
C THR A 117 -17.85 3.64 4.49
N ALA A 118 -17.29 4.30 5.50
CA ALA A 118 -15.86 4.58 5.65
C ALA A 118 -15.40 4.25 7.07
N TYR A 119 -14.11 3.95 7.23
CA TYR A 119 -13.48 3.89 8.54
C TYR A 119 -12.68 5.15 8.77
N ALA A 120 -12.78 5.74 9.96
CA ALA A 120 -11.77 6.65 10.45
C ALA A 120 -10.85 5.91 11.42
N ILE A 121 -9.54 6.03 11.23
CA ILE A 121 -8.53 5.57 12.16
C ILE A 121 -7.84 6.79 12.77
N ASP A 122 -7.65 6.78 14.09
CA ASP A 122 -6.88 7.78 14.80
C ASP A 122 -5.52 7.20 15.15
N VAL A 123 -4.46 7.85 14.67
CA VAL A 123 -3.08 7.37 14.76
C VAL A 123 -2.28 8.27 15.67
N ASP A 124 -1.54 7.68 16.60
CA ASP A 124 -0.58 8.39 17.43
C ASP A 124 0.64 8.81 16.58
N PRO A 125 0.93 10.12 16.46
CA PRO A 125 2.05 10.59 15.66
C PRO A 125 3.43 10.21 16.20
N GLU A 126 3.55 9.83 17.48
CA GLU A 126 4.83 9.48 18.10
C GLU A 126 5.32 8.11 17.64
N ASN A 127 4.41 7.13 17.51
CA ASN A 127 4.74 5.72 17.28
C ASN A 127 4.05 5.10 16.04
N GLY A 128 3.02 5.75 15.48
CA GLY A 128 2.27 5.25 14.33
C GLY A 128 1.22 4.20 14.67
N GLU A 129 0.89 4.01 15.95
CA GLU A 129 -0.12 3.05 16.40
C GLU A 129 -1.54 3.58 16.20
N ILE A 130 -2.48 2.66 15.90
CA ILE A 130 -3.91 2.97 15.81
C ILE A 130 -4.51 2.93 17.21
N GLU A 131 -4.87 4.11 17.71
CA GLU A 131 -5.51 4.31 19.01
C GLU A 131 -7.02 4.07 18.93
N TRP A 132 -7.66 4.56 17.86
CA TRP A 132 -9.11 4.43 17.68
C TRP A 132 -9.51 4.03 16.27
N VAL A 133 -10.63 3.30 16.19
CA VAL A 133 -11.32 2.93 14.95
C VAL A 133 -12.78 3.38 15.06
N ILE A 134 -13.27 4.08 14.05
CA ILE A 134 -14.64 4.60 14.00
C ILE A 134 -15.25 4.24 12.65
N THR A 135 -16.46 3.70 12.63
CA THR A 135 -17.23 3.51 11.39
C THR A 135 -18.08 4.75 11.14
N LEU A 136 -18.01 5.29 9.92
CA LEU A 136 -18.70 6.50 9.51
C LEU A 136 -19.59 6.21 8.31
N GLU A 137 -20.81 6.75 8.33
CA GLU A 137 -21.82 6.56 7.27
C GLU A 137 -21.80 7.65 6.19
N ASP A 138 -20.96 8.69 6.34
CA ASP A 138 -20.70 9.67 5.28
C ASP A 138 -19.53 10.60 5.65
N LEU A 139 -18.63 10.87 4.71
CA LEU A 139 -17.53 11.82 4.90
C LEU A 139 -17.31 12.67 3.64
N PRO A 140 -17.21 14.01 3.76
CA PRO A 140 -16.91 14.90 2.64
C PRO A 140 -15.49 14.67 2.14
N GLY A 141 -15.36 14.20 0.90
CA GLY A 141 -14.10 13.79 0.30
C GLY A 141 -13.08 14.94 0.18
N GLY A 142 -11.95 14.78 0.87
CA GLY A 142 -10.72 15.53 0.62
C GLY A 142 -9.88 14.91 -0.51
N ASN A 143 -8.58 15.22 -0.57
CA ASN A 143 -7.65 14.59 -1.51
C ASN A 143 -7.56 13.08 -1.21
N VAL A 144 -7.96 12.24 -2.17
CA VAL A 144 -8.01 10.79 -2.00
C VAL A 144 -6.77 10.16 -2.61
N PHE A 145 -5.98 9.47 -1.78
CA PHE A 145 -4.94 8.58 -2.26
C PHE A 145 -5.55 7.22 -2.54
N THR A 146 -5.34 6.67 -3.74
CA THR A 146 -5.90 5.36 -4.13
C THR A 146 -4.75 4.42 -4.43
N LEU A 147 -4.73 3.28 -3.76
CA LEU A 147 -3.77 2.20 -3.99
C LEU A 147 -4.52 0.98 -4.46
N SER A 148 -4.05 0.42 -5.58
CA SER A 148 -4.59 -0.81 -6.14
C SER A 148 -3.66 -1.98 -5.84
N PHE A 149 -4.23 -3.03 -5.26
CA PHE A 149 -3.59 -4.31 -5.07
C PHE A 149 -3.95 -5.20 -6.25
N SER A 150 -2.96 -5.86 -6.84
CA SER A 150 -3.27 -7.00 -7.69
C SER A 150 -3.65 -8.16 -6.78
N PRO A 151 -4.87 -8.70 -6.85
CA PRO A 151 -5.15 -9.96 -6.18
C PRO A 151 -4.19 -11.00 -6.77
N ASN A 152 -3.48 -11.74 -5.91
CA ASN A 152 -2.68 -12.86 -6.40
C ASN A 152 -3.63 -13.85 -7.08
N GLU A 153 -3.53 -13.98 -8.42
CA GLU A 153 -4.15 -15.09 -9.14
C GLU A 153 -3.61 -16.37 -8.51
N LYS A 154 -4.51 -17.10 -7.84
CA LYS A 154 -4.19 -18.36 -7.19
C LYS A 154 -4.34 -19.51 -8.17
#